data_AF-A0A953EE70-F1
#
_entry.id   AF-A0A953EE70-F1
#
_cell.length_a   1.000
_cell.length_b   1.000
_cell.length_c   1.000
_cell.angle_alpha   90.00
_cell.angle_beta   90.00
_cell.angle_gamma   90.00
#
_symmetry.space_group_name_H-M   'P 1'
#
loop_
_entity.id
_entity.type
_entity.pdbx_description
1 polymer ?
#
loop_
_entity_poly.entity_id
_entity_poly.type
_entity_poly.pdbx_seq_one_letter_code
_entity_poly.pdbx_strand_id
1 'polypeptide(L)'
;MRIAREALAVGRAALPAYGSRYSRHDYTQPQLFALLVLKQFLKTDYRGVVTLVAEWRDLRQTLGLRKVPHYSTLAYAAPRLLRGGPSAAPRPRSPGGRGMPA
;
A
#
# COMPACT_ATOMS: atom_id res chain seq x y z
N MET A 1 -15.99 6.16 -9.20
CA MET A 1 -14.63 6.63 -8.83
C MET A 1 -13.55 5.94 -9.66
N ARG A 2 -13.12 6.49 -10.81
CA ARG A 2 -12.10 5.88 -11.68
C ARG A 2 -10.70 5.90 -11.05
N ILE A 3 -10.27 7.07 -10.55
CA ILE A 3 -8.94 7.25 -9.93
C ILE A 3 -8.69 6.26 -8.78
N ALA A 4 -9.67 6.05 -7.91
CA ALA A 4 -9.56 5.10 -6.80
C ALA A 4 -9.33 3.65 -7.29
N ARG A 5 -9.99 3.24 -8.37
CA ARG A 5 -9.84 1.91 -8.97
C ARG A 5 -8.45 1.74 -9.58
N GLU A 6 -8.03 2.72 -10.38
CA GLU A 6 -6.72 2.70 -11.04
C GLU A 6 -5.60 2.69 -10.01
N ALA A 7 -5.66 3.56 -9.00
CA ALA A 7 -4.66 3.61 -7.94
C ALA A 7 -4.58 2.28 -7.16
N LEU A 8 -5.73 1.65 -6.90
CA LEU A 8 -5.78 0.33 -6.26
C LEU A 8 -5.19 -0.76 -7.17
N ALA A 9 -5.48 -0.74 -8.47
CA ALA A 9 -4.96 -1.70 -9.44
C ALA A 9 -3.43 -1.60 -9.55
N VAL A 10 -2.90 -0.37 -9.68
CA VAL A 10 -1.46 -0.10 -9.66
C VAL A 10 -0.84 -0.56 -8.35
N GLY A 11 -1.46 -0.22 -7.22
CA GLY A 11 -0.98 -0.67 -5.91
C GLY A 11 -0.93 -2.20 -5.79
N ARG A 12 -1.94 -2.92 -6.30
CA ARG A 12 -1.98 -4.40 -6.27
C ARG A 12 -0.89 -5.02 -7.14
N ALA A 13 -0.56 -4.40 -8.27
CA ALA A 13 0.52 -4.86 -9.14
C ALA A 13 1.91 -4.59 -8.55
N ALA A 14 2.08 -3.47 -7.83
CA ALA A 14 3.39 -3.01 -7.37
C ALA A 14 3.74 -3.38 -5.92
N LEU A 15 2.75 -3.67 -5.07
CA LEU A 15 2.94 -3.83 -3.62
C LEU A 15 2.39 -5.18 -3.12
N PRO A 16 3.10 -5.86 -2.20
CA PRO A 16 2.52 -7.02 -1.54
C PRO A 16 1.32 -6.57 -0.68
N ALA A 17 0.31 -7.44 -0.57
CA ALA A 17 -0.91 -7.14 0.18
C ALA A 17 -0.60 -6.63 1.61
N TYR A 18 0.41 -7.19 2.26
CA TYR A 18 0.85 -6.82 3.61
C TYR A 18 2.39 -6.72 3.68
N GLY A 19 2.89 -5.88 4.58
CA GLY A 19 4.34 -5.67 4.74
C GLY A 19 5.04 -6.76 5.55
N SER A 20 4.31 -7.55 6.33
CA SER A 20 4.84 -8.68 7.10
C SER A 20 3.71 -9.62 7.50
N ARG A 21 4.06 -10.85 7.93
CA ARG A 21 3.12 -11.83 8.50
C ARG A 21 2.46 -11.39 9.81
N TYR A 22 3.06 -10.42 10.51
CA TYR A 22 2.58 -9.89 11.79
C TYR A 22 1.73 -8.63 11.63
N SER A 23 1.37 -8.26 10.39
CA SER A 23 0.50 -7.13 10.14
C SER A 23 -0.88 -7.36 10.75
N ARG A 24 -1.53 -6.30 11.21
CA ARG A 24 -2.90 -6.37 11.77
C ARG A 24 -3.96 -6.78 10.74
N HIS A 25 -3.63 -6.81 9.45
CA HIS A 25 -4.54 -7.14 8.34
C HIS A 25 -5.81 -6.27 8.27
N ASP A 26 -5.81 -5.11 8.92
CA ASP A 26 -6.92 -4.15 8.89
C ASP A 26 -7.07 -3.53 7.49
N TYR A 27 -5.94 -3.20 6.87
CA TYR A 27 -5.84 -2.60 5.54
C TYR A 27 -4.68 -3.23 4.78
N THR A 28 -4.85 -3.36 3.48
CA THR A 28 -3.77 -3.80 2.59
C THR A 28 -2.89 -2.62 2.17
N GLN A 29 -1.65 -2.88 1.78
CA GLN A 29 -0.76 -1.83 1.25
C GLN A 29 -1.32 -1.17 -0.01
N PRO A 30 -1.90 -1.91 -0.98
CA PRO A 30 -2.59 -1.30 -2.12
C PRO A 30 -3.73 -0.36 -1.73
N GLN A 31 -4.51 -0.70 -0.69
CA GLN A 31 -5.58 0.18 -0.20
C GLN A 31 -5.03 1.48 0.40
N LEU A 32 -4.01 1.37 1.25
CA LEU A 32 -3.36 2.55 1.84
C LEU A 32 -2.68 3.41 0.77
N PHE A 33 -2.05 2.77 -0.23
CA PHE A 33 -1.48 3.46 -1.38
C PHE A 33 -2.55 4.23 -2.17
N ALA A 34 -3.68 3.59 -2.50
CA ALA A 34 -4.77 4.25 -3.21
C ALA A 34 -5.31 5.48 -2.45
N LEU A 35 -5.40 5.40 -1.12
CA LEU A 35 -5.79 6.54 -0.28
C LEU A 35 -4.76 7.67 -0.30
N LEU A 36 -3.46 7.35 -0.35
CA LEU A 36 -2.41 8.36 -0.48
C LEU A 36 -2.43 9.03 -1.87
N VAL A 37 -2.72 8.27 -2.93
CA VAL A 37 -2.92 8.83 -4.28
C VAL A 37 -4.13 9.76 -4.31
N LEU A 38 -5.25 9.35 -3.70
CA LEU A 38 -6.44 10.19 -3.59
C LEU A 38 -6.18 11.46 -2.77
N LYS A 39 -5.40 11.38 -1.69
CA LYS A 39 -4.96 12.54 -0.91
C LYS A 39 -4.28 13.57 -1.82
N GLN A 40 -3.34 13.12 -2.65
CA GLN A 40 -2.60 13.97 -3.58
C GLN A 40 -3.50 14.53 -4.69
N PHE A 41 -4.35 13.67 -5.28
CA PHE A 41 -5.27 14.05 -6.35
C PHE A 41 -6.28 15.10 -5.91
N LEU A 42 -6.84 14.95 -4.71
CA LEU A 42 -7.83 15.85 -4.13
C LEU A 42 -7.18 17.06 -3.43
N LYS A 43 -5.84 17.17 -3.47
CA LYS A 43 -5.06 18.24 -2.83
C LYS A 43 -5.45 18.48 -1.37
N THR A 44 -5.63 17.39 -0.62
CA THR A 44 -6.07 17.43 0.77
C THR A 44 -4.98 16.91 1.71
N ASP A 45 -5.21 17.01 3.01
CA ASP A 45 -4.34 16.46 4.05
C ASP A 45 -4.82 15.06 4.48
N TYR A 46 -4.15 14.46 5.46
CA TYR A 46 -4.54 13.13 5.94
C TYR A 46 -5.92 13.11 6.61
N ARG A 47 -6.33 14.19 7.27
CA ARG A 47 -7.65 14.27 7.91
C ARG A 47 -8.75 14.47 6.87
N GLY A 48 -8.51 15.32 5.87
CA GLY A 48 -9.47 15.56 4.80
C GLY A 48 -9.76 14.31 3.97
N VAL A 49 -8.74 13.54 3.57
CA VAL A 49 -8.99 12.28 2.83
C VAL A 49 -9.75 11.25 3.68
N VAL A 50 -9.47 11.17 4.98
CA VAL A 50 -10.20 10.28 5.91
C VAL A 50 -11.67 10.72 6.04
N THR A 51 -11.92 12.02 6.12
CA THR A 51 -13.27 12.59 6.16
C THR A 51 -14.04 12.24 4.89
N LEU A 52 -13.44 12.43 3.71
CA LEU A 52 -14.08 12.07 2.44
C LEU A 52 -14.37 10.57 2.34
N VAL A 53 -13.48 9.71 2.84
CA VAL A 53 -13.72 8.26 2.90
C VAL A 53 -14.85 7.91 3.87
N ALA A 54 -15.00 8.65 4.97
CA ALA A 54 -16.10 8.47 5.91
C ALA A 54 -17.46 8.85 5.30
N GLU A 55 -17.52 9.94 4.54
CA GLU A 55 -18.75 10.41 3.88
C GLU A 55 -19.12 9.54 2.67
N TRP A 56 -18.15 9.17 1.83
CA TRP A 56 -18.43 8.53 0.54
C TRP A 56 -18.41 7.00 0.62
N ARG A 57 -19.60 6.39 0.75
CA ARG A 57 -19.76 4.92 0.75
C ARG A 57 -19.23 4.25 -0.51
N ASP A 58 -19.48 4.81 -1.69
CA ASP A 58 -18.98 4.25 -2.96
C ASP A 58 -17.46 4.18 -3.04
N LEU A 59 -16.77 5.16 -2.45
CA LEU A 59 -15.32 5.17 -2.37
C LEU A 59 -14.81 4.01 -1.50
N ARG A 60 -15.43 3.79 -0.34
CA ARG A 60 -15.10 2.67 0.55
C ARG A 60 -15.33 1.32 -0.13
N GLN A 61 -16.46 1.16 -0.81
CA GLN A 61 -16.77 -0.08 -1.54
C GLN A 61 -15.77 -0.31 -2.68
N THR A 62 -15.46 0.74 -3.44
CA THR A 62 -14.48 0.69 -4.53
C THR A 62 -13.10 0.26 -4.05
N LEU A 63 -12.68 0.71 -2.86
CA LEU A 63 -11.40 0.35 -2.26
C LEU A 63 -11.46 -0.96 -1.46
N GLY A 64 -12.64 -1.54 -1.23
CA GLY A 64 -12.82 -2.71 -0.37
C GLY A 64 -12.47 -2.44 1.10
N LEU A 65 -12.71 -1.22 1.59
CA LEU A 65 -12.43 -0.84 2.98
C LEU A 65 -13.55 -1.32 3.90
N ARG A 66 -13.20 -2.16 4.89
CA ARG A 66 -14.14 -2.63 5.93
C ARG A 66 -14.45 -1.56 6.98
N LYS A 67 -13.49 -0.66 7.21
CA LYS A 67 -13.58 0.44 8.17
C LYS A 67 -12.80 1.64 7.65
N VAL A 68 -13.09 2.81 8.18
CA VAL A 68 -12.38 4.06 7.82
C VAL A 68 -11.02 4.08 8.53
N PRO A 69 -9.89 4.23 7.80
CA PRO A 69 -8.59 4.41 8.41
C PRO A 69 -8.49 5.66 9.26
N HIS A 70 -7.74 5.59 10.35
CA HIS A 70 -7.36 6.80 11.08
C HIS A 70 -6.29 7.57 10.30
N TYR A 71 -6.23 8.90 10.44
CA TYR A 71 -5.27 9.73 9.70
C TYR A 71 -3.81 9.29 9.95
N SER A 72 -3.50 8.86 11.18
CA SER A 72 -2.17 8.36 11.53
C SER A 72 -1.81 7.07 10.79
N THR A 73 -2.78 6.23 10.44
CA THR A 73 -2.54 5.03 9.62
C THR A 73 -1.97 5.41 8.26
N LEU A 74 -2.49 6.46 7.62
CA LEU A 74 -1.97 6.96 6.36
C LEU A 74 -0.61 7.64 6.53
N ALA A 75 -0.44 8.43 7.60
CA ALA A 75 0.83 9.10 7.90
C ALA A 75 1.97 8.09 8.12
N TYR A 76 1.74 6.99 8.85
CA TYR A 76 2.74 5.93 9.03
C TYR A 76 2.96 5.09 7.78
N ALA A 77 1.96 4.98 6.90
CA ALA A 77 2.09 4.26 5.64
C ALA A 77 2.85 5.05 4.57
N ALA A 78 2.71 6.38 4.55
CA ALA A 78 3.26 7.21 3.49
C ALA A 78 4.79 7.06 3.29
N PRO A 79 5.65 7.11 4.33
CA PRO A 79 7.09 6.98 4.14
C PRO A 79 7.52 5.68 3.47
N ARG A 80 6.84 4.56 3.79
CA ARG A 80 7.17 3.23 3.27
C ARG A 80 6.54 2.91 1.92
N LEU A 81 5.42 3.57 1.58
CA LEU A 81 4.71 3.33 0.32
C LEU A 81 5.09 4.33 -0.78
N LEU A 82 5.62 5.50 -0.42
CA LEU A 82 5.94 6.58 -1.37
C LEU A 82 7.45 6.80 -1.58
N ARG A 83 8.32 6.27 -0.69
CA ARG A 83 9.76 6.22 -0.96
C ARG A 83 10.07 4.94 -1.74
N GLY A 84 10.79 5.08 -2.86
CA GLY A 84 10.96 4.05 -3.92
C GLY A 84 11.26 2.62 -3.45
N GLY A 85 10.52 1.64 -3.99
CA GLY A 85 10.64 0.20 -3.69
C GLY A 85 11.77 -0.52 -4.45
N PRO A 86 11.78 -1.87 -4.58
CA PRO A 86 11.26 -2.92 -3.72
C PRO A 86 12.38 -3.50 -2.83
N SER A 87 12.11 -3.79 -1.55
CA SER A 87 12.92 -4.77 -0.82
C SER A 87 12.25 -6.14 -0.96
N ALA A 88 12.43 -6.79 -2.11
CA ALA A 88 12.26 -8.23 -2.33
C ALA A 88 12.44 -8.60 -3.81
N ALA A 89 13.66 -8.48 -4.34
CA ALA A 89 14.10 -9.51 -5.28
C ALA A 89 14.66 -10.65 -4.42
N PRO A 90 14.34 -11.94 -4.69
CA PRO A 90 15.11 -13.02 -4.10
C PRO A 90 16.54 -12.85 -4.58
N ARG A 91 17.48 -12.64 -3.66
CA ARG A 91 18.91 -12.66 -3.98
C ARG A 91 19.19 -13.97 -4.71
N PRO A 92 19.83 -13.98 -5.90
CA PRO A 92 20.33 -15.23 -6.44
C PRO A 92 21.25 -15.85 -5.39
N ARG A 93 20.93 -17.08 -4.99
CA ARG A 93 21.87 -17.90 -4.21
C ARG A 93 23.14 -17.98 -5.03
N SER A 94 24.24 -17.41 -4.52
CA SER A 94 25.56 -17.70 -5.08
C SER A 94 25.70 -19.23 -5.16
N PRO A 95 26.03 -19.80 -6.33
CA PRO A 95 26.37 -21.21 -6.38
C PRO A 95 27.59 -21.37 -5.48
N GLY A 96 27.43 -22.17 -4.42
CA GLY A 96 28.50 -22.53 -3.50
C GLY A 96 29.73 -22.94 -4.29
N GLY A 97 30.86 -22.37 -3.87
CA GLY A 97 32.18 -22.63 -4.42
C GLY A 97 32.36 -24.13 -4.67
N ARG A 98 32.51 -24.43 -5.95
CA ARG A 98 32.99 -25.68 -6.52
C ARG A 98 34.12 -26.23 -5.65
N GLY A 99 33.92 -27.43 -5.13
CA GLY A 99 34.97 -28.19 -4.46
C GLY A 99 36.21 -28.29 -5.34
N MET A 100 37.36 -28.11 -4.71
CA MET A 100 38.64 -28.56 -5.26
C MET A 100 38.90 -29.96 -4.69
N PRO A 101 39.07 -30.99 -5.54
CA PRO A 101 39.51 -32.30 -5.09
C PRO A 101 41.03 -32.40 -4.99
N ALA A 102 41.45 -33.19 -4.00
CA ALA A 102 42.74 -33.86 -3.75
C ALA A 102 44.01 -33.01 -3.67
#